data_AF-U5I5Q1-F1
#
_entry.id   AF-U5I5Q1-F1
#
_cell.length_a   1.000
_cell.length_b   1.000
_cell.length_c   1.000
_cell.angle_alpha   90.00
_cell.angle_beta   90.00
_cell.angle_gamma   90.00
#
_symmetry.space_group_name_H-M   'P 1'
#
loop_
_entity.id
_entity.type
_entity.pdbx_description
1 polymer ?
#
loop_
_entity_poly.entity_id
_entity_poly.type
_entity_poly.pdbx_seq_one_letter_code
_entity_poly.pdbx_strand_id
1 'polypeptide(L)'
;ISAKYNQENCVKYIGPNGSGHYVKMVHNGIEYSDMQLISESYFLLKHVVGINNIELSNIFKEWNKGELCSYLIEITGNILCKKDENGQFILNSILDSASSKGTGIWTAQSSLELYVPCSVVTESVFARFLSCLKANRMIASTVLSGPKLFITPDFNKDKFIEDIRKSLYLGKIISYAQGFSLMKKASEYYKWNLNFSNITKIFRSGCIIRARFLNDILLAYSENNNLVDLLFSPHLQELINLYQLSLRNVVITAINHGISIP
;
A
#
# COMPACT_ATOMS: atom_id res chain seq x y z
N ILE A 1 -0.53 -20.50 19.51
CA ILE A 1 0.81 -20.29 18.94
C ILE A 1 0.79 -18.93 18.23
N SER A 2 1.72 -18.02 18.55
CA SER A 2 1.83 -16.71 17.88
C SER A 2 3.21 -16.56 17.24
N ALA A 3 3.32 -15.73 16.20
CA ALA A 3 4.62 -15.28 15.71
C ALA A 3 5.37 -14.51 16.82
N LYS A 4 6.69 -14.45 16.70
CA LYS A 4 7.57 -13.67 17.58
C LYS A 4 8.39 -12.68 16.76
N TYR A 5 8.68 -11.51 17.32
CA TYR A 5 9.59 -10.52 16.77
C TYR A 5 10.53 -10.05 17.89
N ASN A 6 11.84 -10.24 17.73
CA ASN A 6 12.84 -9.99 18.77
C ASN A 6 12.44 -10.59 20.14
N GLN A 7 12.06 -11.88 20.13
CA GLN A 7 11.59 -12.65 21.30
C GLN A 7 10.26 -12.19 21.93
N GLU A 8 9.66 -11.08 21.48
CA GLU A 8 8.33 -10.64 21.90
C GLU A 8 7.23 -11.34 21.08
N ASN A 9 6.19 -11.85 21.75
CA ASN A 9 5.04 -12.44 21.07
C ASN A 9 4.21 -11.35 20.36
N CYS A 10 3.86 -11.57 19.10
CA CYS A 10 2.95 -10.72 18.33
C CYS A 10 1.47 -10.97 18.71
N VAL A 11 1.17 -10.91 20.00
CA VAL A 11 -0.19 -10.95 20.57
C VAL A 11 -0.25 -10.08 21.82
N LYS A 12 -1.29 -9.27 21.93
CA LYS A 12 -1.59 -8.41 23.08
C LYS A 12 -3.09 -8.34 23.27
N TYR A 13 -3.52 -8.04 24.50
CA TYR A 13 -4.90 -7.60 24.72
C TYR A 13 -5.10 -6.22 24.05
N ILE A 14 -6.09 -6.13 23.16
CA ILE A 14 -6.35 -4.93 22.35
C ILE A 14 -7.26 -3.94 23.08
N GLY A 15 -8.32 -4.45 23.71
CA GLY A 15 -9.35 -3.67 24.36
C GLY A 15 -10.63 -4.48 24.56
N PRO A 16 -11.70 -3.84 25.06
CA PRO A 16 -12.97 -4.52 25.30
C PRO A 16 -13.73 -4.82 24.00
N ASN A 17 -14.81 -5.62 24.12
CA ASN A 17 -15.80 -5.85 23.07
C ASN A 17 -15.18 -6.30 21.72
N GLY A 18 -15.63 -5.71 20.60
CA GLY A 18 -15.15 -6.01 19.25
C GLY A 18 -13.84 -5.34 18.83
N SER A 19 -13.11 -4.69 19.75
CA SER A 19 -11.89 -3.91 19.42
C SER A 19 -10.83 -4.70 18.66
N GLY A 20 -10.59 -5.97 19.04
CA GLY A 20 -9.65 -6.83 18.32
C GLY A 20 -10.05 -7.11 16.88
N HIS A 21 -11.35 -7.33 16.63
CA HIS A 21 -11.88 -7.50 15.27
C HIS A 21 -11.79 -6.21 14.47
N TYR A 22 -12.03 -5.06 15.10
CA TYR A 22 -11.90 -3.76 14.45
C TYR A 22 -10.45 -3.47 14.03
N VAL A 23 -9.48 -3.72 14.90
CA VAL A 23 -8.05 -3.58 14.56
C VAL A 23 -7.68 -4.52 13.39
N LYS A 24 -8.23 -5.73 13.34
CA LYS A 24 -8.02 -6.66 12.22
C LYS A 24 -8.67 -6.16 10.92
N MET A 25 -9.85 -5.57 11.01
CA MET A 25 -10.53 -4.96 9.86
C MET A 25 -9.65 -3.86 9.26
N VAL A 26 -9.18 -2.91 10.08
CA VAL A 26 -8.29 -1.83 9.61
C VAL A 26 -6.97 -2.37 9.05
N HIS A 27 -6.37 -3.39 9.67
CA HIS A 27 -5.21 -4.09 9.11
C HIS A 27 -5.46 -4.55 7.67
N ASN A 28 -6.62 -5.16 7.39
CA ASN A 28 -6.95 -5.60 6.03
C ASN A 28 -7.25 -4.43 5.08
N GLY A 29 -7.76 -3.31 5.57
CA GLY A 29 -7.83 -2.08 4.78
C GLY A 29 -6.45 -1.58 4.35
N ILE A 30 -5.50 -1.51 5.29
CA ILE A 30 -4.10 -1.15 5.01
C ILE A 30 -3.47 -2.14 4.03
N GLU A 31 -3.72 -3.44 4.20
CA GLU A 31 -3.27 -4.47 3.26
C GLU A 31 -3.75 -4.23 1.82
N TYR A 32 -5.01 -3.80 1.64
CA TYR A 32 -5.56 -3.49 0.31
C TYR A 32 -4.83 -2.31 -0.32
N SER A 33 -4.58 -1.25 0.45
CA SER A 33 -3.86 -0.08 -0.03
C SER A 33 -2.40 -0.39 -0.38
N ASP A 34 -1.69 -1.19 0.43
CA ASP A 34 -0.32 -1.62 0.13
C ASP A 34 -0.25 -2.38 -1.20
N MET A 35 -1.16 -3.34 -1.40
CA MET A 35 -1.24 -4.09 -2.65
C MET A 35 -1.55 -3.19 -3.85
N GLN A 36 -2.43 -2.21 -3.68
CA GLN A 36 -2.83 -1.29 -4.74
C GLN A 36 -1.66 -0.37 -5.14
N LEU A 37 -0.99 0.25 -4.16
CA LEU A 37 0.20 1.10 -4.40
C LEU A 37 1.34 0.33 -5.07
N ILE A 38 1.55 -0.94 -4.67
CA ILE A 38 2.53 -1.84 -5.33
C ILE A 38 2.11 -2.11 -6.78
N SER A 39 0.83 -2.34 -7.03
CA SER A 39 0.31 -2.61 -8.38
C SER A 39 0.46 -1.41 -9.31
N GLU A 40 0.26 -0.19 -8.80
CA GLU A 40 0.47 1.05 -9.54
C GLU A 40 1.95 1.27 -9.86
N SER A 41 2.82 1.03 -8.88
CA SER A 41 4.27 1.08 -9.09
C SER A 41 4.72 0.10 -10.16
N TYR A 42 4.21 -1.14 -10.12
CA TYR A 42 4.41 -2.13 -11.18
C TYR A 42 3.93 -1.62 -12.54
N PHE A 43 2.73 -1.06 -12.60
CA PHE A 43 2.11 -0.63 -13.85
C PHE A 43 2.88 0.54 -14.49
N LEU A 44 3.32 1.51 -13.69
CA LEU A 44 4.18 2.61 -14.13
C LEU A 44 5.53 2.12 -14.66
N LEU A 45 6.21 1.24 -13.94
CA LEU A 45 7.49 0.67 -14.39
C LEU A 45 7.33 -0.11 -15.70
N LYS A 46 6.25 -0.88 -15.84
CA LYS A 46 5.98 -1.67 -17.05
C LYS A 46 5.62 -0.82 -18.26
N HIS A 47 4.73 0.16 -18.08
CA HIS A 47 4.13 0.88 -19.22
C HIS A 47 4.76 2.24 -19.52
N VAL A 48 5.31 2.94 -18.53
CA VAL A 48 6.02 4.22 -18.75
C VAL A 48 7.50 3.97 -19.01
N VAL A 49 8.15 3.17 -18.17
CA VAL A 49 9.60 2.94 -18.27
C VAL A 49 9.95 1.85 -19.30
N GLY A 50 9.01 0.93 -19.55
CA GLY A 50 9.15 -0.15 -20.52
C GLY A 50 9.98 -1.34 -20.02
N ILE A 51 9.93 -1.61 -18.71
CA ILE A 51 10.75 -2.63 -18.05
C ILE A 51 10.08 -4.01 -18.15
N ASN A 52 10.87 -5.05 -18.41
CA ASN A 52 10.35 -6.42 -18.51
C ASN A 52 10.19 -7.11 -17.14
N ASN A 53 9.48 -8.25 -17.10
CA ASN A 53 9.16 -8.95 -15.85
C ASN A 53 10.40 -9.36 -15.00
N ILE A 54 11.54 -9.69 -15.62
CA ILE A 54 12.77 -10.07 -14.88
C ILE A 54 13.39 -8.84 -14.23
N GLU A 55 13.51 -7.74 -14.98
CA GLU A 55 14.01 -6.47 -14.46
C GLU A 55 13.09 -5.92 -13.36
N LEU A 56 11.76 -6.00 -13.53
CA LEU A 56 10.79 -5.66 -12.49
C LEU A 56 11.03 -6.49 -11.22
N SER A 57 11.19 -7.82 -11.35
CA SER A 57 11.55 -8.69 -10.21
C SER A 57 12.80 -8.20 -9.49
N ASN A 58 13.84 -7.83 -10.25
CA ASN A 58 15.11 -7.37 -9.67
C ASN A 58 14.95 -6.03 -8.94
N ILE A 59 14.18 -5.09 -9.50
CA ILE A 59 13.86 -3.80 -8.86
C ILE A 59 13.13 -4.02 -7.53
N PHE A 60 12.06 -4.83 -7.52
CA PHE A 60 11.33 -5.11 -6.28
C PHE A 60 12.18 -5.85 -5.24
N LYS A 61 13.05 -6.79 -5.68
CA LYS A 61 14.02 -7.45 -4.78
C LYS A 61 15.03 -6.46 -4.20
N GLU A 62 15.44 -5.46 -4.96
CA GLU A 62 16.35 -4.42 -4.47
C GLU A 62 15.65 -3.47 -3.51
N TRP A 63 14.44 -3.01 -3.84
CA TRP A 63 13.61 -2.22 -2.92
C TRP A 63 13.37 -2.94 -1.59
N ASN A 64 13.25 -4.27 -1.62
CA ASN A 64 13.08 -5.08 -0.41
C ASN A 64 14.30 -5.09 0.52
N LYS A 65 15.48 -4.67 0.06
CA LYS A 65 16.68 -4.52 0.91
C LYS A 65 16.71 -3.18 1.65
N GLY A 66 15.93 -2.20 1.19
CA GLY A 66 15.87 -0.85 1.72
C GLY A 66 14.70 -0.61 2.68
N GLU A 67 14.18 0.62 2.67
CA GLU A 67 13.07 1.04 3.53
C GLU A 67 11.73 0.35 3.21
N LEU A 68 11.57 -0.10 1.96
CA LEU A 68 10.39 -0.86 1.50
C LEU A 68 10.41 -2.33 1.94
N CYS A 69 11.42 -2.77 2.70
CA CYS A 69 11.54 -4.14 3.21
C CYS A 69 10.23 -4.60 3.88
N SER A 70 9.53 -5.52 3.21
CA SER A 70 8.22 -6.01 3.63
C SER A 70 7.86 -7.31 2.94
N TYR A 71 6.95 -8.06 3.55
CA TYR A 71 6.48 -9.30 2.96
C TYR A 71 5.83 -9.11 1.57
N LEU A 72 5.03 -8.05 1.41
CA LEU A 72 4.34 -7.78 0.14
C LEU A 72 5.32 -7.43 -0.99
N ILE A 73 6.39 -6.67 -0.71
CA ILE A 73 7.43 -6.36 -1.69
C ILE A 73 8.24 -7.62 -2.03
N GLU A 74 8.59 -8.44 -1.02
CA GLU A 74 9.28 -9.72 -1.20
C GLU A 74 8.53 -10.65 -2.16
N ILE A 75 7.24 -10.93 -1.87
CA ILE A 75 6.46 -11.83 -2.71
C ILE A 75 6.21 -11.24 -4.10
N THR A 76 6.12 -9.91 -4.24
CA THR A 76 5.97 -9.25 -5.55
C THR A 76 7.19 -9.54 -6.42
N GLY A 77 8.41 -9.38 -5.88
CA GLY A 77 9.64 -9.75 -6.59
C GLY A 77 9.68 -11.22 -7.01
N ASN A 78 9.15 -12.12 -6.18
CA ASN A 78 9.08 -13.56 -6.50
C ASN A 78 8.01 -13.89 -7.55
N ILE A 79 6.84 -13.23 -7.49
CA ILE A 79 5.73 -13.41 -8.42
C ILE A 79 6.14 -12.98 -9.83
N LEU A 80 6.82 -11.83 -9.96
CA LEU A 80 7.20 -11.25 -11.25
C LEU A 80 8.10 -12.16 -12.09
N CYS A 81 8.97 -12.96 -11.47
CA CYS A 81 9.85 -13.89 -12.17
C CYS A 81 9.29 -15.32 -12.27
N LYS A 82 8.10 -15.61 -11.72
CA LYS A 82 7.56 -16.97 -11.70
C LYS A 82 7.09 -17.39 -13.11
N LYS A 83 7.60 -18.52 -13.57
CA LYS A 83 7.23 -19.17 -14.84
C LYS A 83 6.47 -20.47 -14.61
N ASP A 84 5.61 -20.82 -15.56
CA ASP A 84 4.98 -22.15 -15.66
C ASP A 84 5.93 -23.19 -16.27
N GLU A 85 5.44 -24.41 -16.48
CA GLU A 85 6.18 -25.53 -17.06
C GLU A 85 6.62 -25.27 -18.51
N ASN A 86 5.95 -24.36 -19.22
CA ASN A 86 6.24 -23.97 -20.60
C ASN A 86 7.19 -22.75 -20.68
N GLY A 87 7.67 -22.26 -19.54
CA GLY A 87 8.54 -21.08 -19.47
C GLY A 87 7.82 -19.73 -19.62
N GLN A 88 6.48 -19.70 -19.62
CA GLN A 88 5.68 -18.48 -19.69
C GLN A 88 5.52 -17.86 -18.30
N PHE A 89 5.56 -16.53 -18.22
CA PHE A 89 5.35 -15.84 -16.95
C PHE A 89 3.90 -16.01 -16.48
N ILE A 90 3.71 -16.62 -15.30
CA ILE A 90 2.37 -16.93 -14.77
C ILE A 90 1.52 -15.66 -14.65
N LEU A 91 2.13 -14.54 -14.25
CA LEU A 91 1.45 -13.26 -14.07
C LEU A 91 0.68 -12.82 -15.33
N ASN A 92 1.20 -13.12 -16.53
CA ASN A 92 0.58 -12.71 -17.79
C ASN A 92 -0.70 -13.53 -18.11
N SER A 93 -0.88 -14.67 -17.45
CA SER A 93 -2.03 -15.57 -17.64
C SER A 93 -3.11 -15.40 -16.56
N ILE A 94 -2.86 -14.56 -15.55
CA ILE A 94 -3.82 -14.30 -14.47
C ILE A 94 -4.84 -13.26 -14.95
N LEU A 95 -6.13 -13.57 -14.79
CA LEU A 95 -7.20 -12.63 -15.08
C LEU A 95 -7.12 -11.40 -14.16
N ASP A 96 -7.14 -10.21 -14.74
CA ASP A 96 -7.11 -8.89 -14.08
C ASP A 96 -8.47 -8.52 -13.45
N SER A 97 -8.98 -9.40 -12.58
CA SER A 97 -10.22 -9.21 -11.81
C SER A 97 -9.98 -9.59 -10.36
N ALA A 98 -9.68 -8.59 -9.54
CA ALA A 98 -9.35 -8.78 -8.13
C ALA A 98 -10.62 -9.00 -7.29
N SER A 99 -10.71 -10.18 -6.67
CA SER A 99 -11.79 -10.46 -5.69
C SER A 99 -11.60 -9.68 -4.38
N SER A 100 -12.70 -9.55 -3.62
CA SER A 100 -12.70 -9.03 -2.25
C SER A 100 -13.53 -9.93 -1.34
N LYS A 101 -13.08 -10.10 -0.09
CA LYS A 101 -13.81 -10.84 0.97
C LYS A 101 -14.55 -9.90 1.94
N GLY A 102 -14.65 -8.61 1.62
CA GLY A 102 -15.44 -7.64 2.39
C GLY A 102 -14.69 -6.81 3.45
N THR A 103 -13.58 -7.29 4.02
CA THR A 103 -12.91 -6.58 5.13
C THR A 103 -12.33 -5.21 4.74
N GLY A 104 -11.85 -5.04 3.50
CA GLY A 104 -11.47 -3.73 2.97
C GLY A 104 -12.67 -2.78 2.85
N ILE A 105 -13.83 -3.31 2.40
CA ILE A 105 -15.09 -2.56 2.29
C ILE A 105 -15.53 -2.06 3.67
N TRP A 106 -15.48 -2.91 4.69
CA TRP A 106 -15.86 -2.53 6.06
C TRP A 106 -14.95 -1.43 6.63
N THR A 107 -13.65 -1.43 6.29
CA THR A 107 -12.76 -0.33 6.68
C THR A 107 -13.17 0.99 6.04
N ALA A 108 -13.47 0.98 4.74
CA ALA A 108 -13.95 2.17 4.02
C ALA A 108 -15.29 2.67 4.58
N GLN A 109 -16.26 1.76 4.79
CA GLN A 109 -17.55 2.09 5.40
C GLN A 109 -17.40 2.70 6.80
N SER A 110 -16.60 2.07 7.66
CA SER A 110 -16.36 2.59 9.00
C SER A 110 -15.68 3.96 9.00
N SER A 111 -14.85 4.27 7.99
CA SER A 111 -14.24 5.59 7.85
C SER A 111 -15.26 6.68 7.52
N LEU A 112 -16.26 6.35 6.68
CA LEU A 112 -17.38 7.23 6.36
C LEU A 112 -18.27 7.44 7.60
N GLU A 113 -18.58 6.37 8.34
CA GLU A 113 -19.41 6.43 9.56
C GLU A 113 -18.76 7.27 10.67
N LEU A 114 -17.45 7.20 10.81
CA LEU A 114 -16.69 7.94 11.84
C LEU A 114 -16.19 9.31 11.36
N TYR A 115 -16.51 9.71 10.13
CA TYR A 115 -16.07 10.97 9.50
C TYR A 115 -14.54 11.11 9.49
N VAL A 116 -13.82 10.04 9.19
CA VAL A 116 -12.34 10.02 9.09
C VAL A 116 -11.91 9.82 7.64
N PRO A 117 -11.07 10.70 7.08
CA PRO A 117 -10.51 10.50 5.75
C PRO A 117 -9.65 9.23 5.68
N CYS A 118 -10.08 8.26 4.88
CA CYS A 118 -9.34 7.02 4.60
C CYS A 118 -9.31 6.75 3.09
N SER A 119 -8.84 7.75 2.34
CA SER A 119 -8.94 7.78 0.87
C SER A 119 -8.16 6.66 0.21
N VAL A 120 -6.93 6.36 0.64
CA VAL A 120 -6.08 5.37 -0.05
C VAL A 120 -6.67 3.96 0.07
N VAL A 121 -7.21 3.62 1.24
CA VAL A 121 -7.92 2.34 1.45
C VAL A 121 -9.20 2.32 0.63
N THR A 122 -9.96 3.41 0.59
CA THR A 122 -11.23 3.49 -0.14
C THR A 122 -11.01 3.34 -1.65
N GLU A 123 -10.04 4.05 -2.22
CA GLU A 123 -9.69 3.93 -3.64
C GLU A 123 -9.13 2.54 -3.98
N SER A 124 -8.39 1.91 -3.06
CA SER A 124 -7.96 0.51 -3.27
C SER A 124 -9.12 -0.50 -3.31
N VAL A 125 -10.25 -0.18 -2.68
CA VAL A 125 -11.49 -0.97 -2.79
C VAL A 125 -12.15 -0.70 -4.14
N PHE A 126 -12.25 0.56 -4.56
CA PHE A 126 -12.83 0.91 -5.86
C PHE A 126 -12.03 0.39 -7.04
N ALA A 127 -10.70 0.39 -6.98
CA ALA A 127 -9.83 -0.19 -7.99
C ALA A 127 -10.12 -1.69 -8.20
N ARG A 128 -10.41 -2.43 -7.13
CA ARG A 128 -10.85 -3.83 -7.22
C ARG A 128 -12.20 -3.97 -7.90
N PHE A 129 -13.18 -3.13 -7.54
CA PHE A 129 -14.48 -3.14 -8.21
C PHE A 129 -14.35 -2.82 -9.70
N LEU A 130 -13.55 -1.83 -10.06
CA LEU A 130 -13.25 -1.48 -11.45
C LEU A 130 -12.61 -2.66 -12.19
N SER A 131 -11.70 -3.39 -11.55
CA SER A 131 -11.08 -4.58 -12.15
C SER A 131 -12.11 -5.69 -12.45
N CYS A 132 -13.14 -5.86 -11.61
CA CYS A 132 -14.22 -6.84 -11.84
C CYS A 132 -15.12 -6.48 -13.03
N LEU A 133 -15.18 -5.21 -13.43
CA LEU A 133 -15.94 -4.76 -14.61
C LEU A 133 -15.19 -5.05 -15.92
N LYS A 134 -14.62 -6.25 -16.08
CA LYS A 134 -13.76 -6.63 -17.21
C LYS A 134 -14.45 -6.42 -18.56
N ALA A 135 -15.69 -6.89 -18.71
CA ALA A 135 -16.44 -6.73 -19.96
C ALA A 135 -16.61 -5.25 -20.32
N ASN A 136 -17.00 -4.41 -19.36
CA ASN A 136 -17.14 -2.97 -19.57
C ASN A 136 -15.81 -2.31 -19.94
N ARG A 137 -14.70 -2.69 -19.27
CA ARG A 137 -13.35 -2.19 -19.59
C ARG A 137 -12.91 -2.60 -21.00
N MET A 138 -13.20 -3.82 -21.44
CA MET A 138 -12.89 -4.27 -22.80
C MET A 138 -13.67 -3.48 -23.84
N ILE A 139 -14.98 -3.26 -23.64
CA ILE A 139 -15.79 -2.42 -24.54
C ILE A 139 -15.28 -0.97 -24.52
N ALA A 140 -15.04 -0.40 -23.34
CA ALA A 140 -14.51 0.95 -23.20
C ALA A 140 -13.18 1.13 -23.95
N SER A 141 -12.30 0.12 -23.93
CA SER A 141 -11.01 0.17 -24.63
C SER A 141 -11.10 0.24 -26.15
N THR A 142 -12.24 -0.11 -26.75
CA THR A 142 -12.45 -0.02 -28.21
C THR A 142 -13.12 1.29 -28.64
N VAL A 143 -13.76 2.01 -27.71
CA VAL A 143 -14.53 3.24 -28.01
C VAL A 143 -13.93 4.50 -27.40
N LEU A 144 -13.19 4.40 -26.30
CA LEU A 144 -12.52 5.53 -25.65
C LEU A 144 -11.06 5.61 -26.10
N SER A 145 -10.61 6.83 -26.39
CA SER A 145 -9.22 7.11 -26.74
C SER A 145 -8.50 7.75 -25.56
N GLY A 146 -7.26 7.32 -25.30
CA GLY A 146 -6.34 7.95 -24.35
C GLY A 146 -5.18 8.64 -25.08
N PRO A 147 -4.31 9.36 -24.34
CA PRO A 147 -3.08 9.88 -24.92
C PRO A 147 -2.20 8.73 -25.45
N LYS A 148 -1.48 8.99 -26.54
CA LYS A 148 -0.44 8.05 -27.00
C LYS A 148 0.73 8.12 -26.03
N LEU A 149 1.24 6.98 -25.58
CA LEU A 149 2.47 6.92 -24.79
C LEU A 149 3.61 7.52 -25.62
N PHE A 150 4.21 8.62 -25.16
CA PHE A 150 5.39 9.20 -25.77
C PHE A 150 6.50 9.28 -24.74
N ILE A 151 7.65 8.68 -25.03
CA ILE A 151 8.84 8.86 -24.21
C ILE A 151 9.45 10.19 -24.62
N THR A 152 9.52 11.15 -23.68
CA THR A 152 10.21 12.41 -23.92
C THR A 152 11.70 12.13 -24.17
N PRO A 153 12.37 12.84 -25.10
CA PRO A 153 13.78 12.60 -25.43
C PRO A 153 14.72 12.64 -24.21
N ASP A 154 14.40 13.46 -23.20
CA ASP A 154 15.17 13.63 -21.97
C ASP A 154 14.67 12.78 -20.79
N PHE A 155 13.90 11.71 -21.05
CA PHE A 155 13.34 10.86 -19.99
C PHE A 155 14.44 10.04 -19.30
N ASN A 156 14.83 10.47 -18.09
CA ASN A 156 15.75 9.72 -17.25
C ASN A 156 15.03 8.58 -16.53
N LYS A 157 15.19 7.36 -17.06
CA LYS A 157 14.55 6.14 -16.53
C LYS A 157 14.92 5.88 -15.07
N ASP A 158 16.21 5.94 -14.72
CA ASP A 158 16.68 5.62 -13.37
C ASP A 158 16.13 6.61 -12.34
N LYS A 159 16.11 7.90 -12.68
CA LYS A 159 15.49 8.92 -11.85
C LYS A 159 14.00 8.64 -11.65
N PHE A 160 13.27 8.26 -12.70
CA PHE A 160 11.84 7.99 -12.58
C PHE A 160 11.55 6.71 -11.80
N ILE A 161 12.37 5.67 -11.92
CA ILE A 161 12.30 4.46 -11.08
C ILE A 161 12.45 4.84 -9.60
N GLU A 162 13.41 5.71 -9.28
CA GLU A 162 13.59 6.20 -7.91
C GLU A 162 12.42 7.10 -7.45
N ASP A 163 11.87 7.92 -8.33
CA ASP A 163 10.67 8.71 -8.02
C ASP A 163 9.47 7.80 -7.73
N ILE A 164 9.27 6.71 -8.47
CA ILE A 164 8.24 5.69 -8.19
C ILE A 164 8.49 5.04 -6.82
N ARG A 165 9.73 4.64 -6.52
CA ARG A 165 10.08 4.02 -5.24
C ARG A 165 9.75 4.92 -4.04
N LYS A 166 10.12 6.20 -4.12
CA LYS A 166 9.84 7.22 -3.10
C LYS A 166 8.34 7.48 -2.97
N SER A 167 7.62 7.52 -4.10
CA SER A 167 6.18 7.73 -4.13
C SER A 167 5.42 6.57 -3.51
N LEU A 168 5.84 5.32 -3.79
CA LEU A 168 5.31 4.12 -3.15
C LEU A 168 5.48 4.17 -1.63
N TYR A 169 6.67 4.53 -1.16
CA TYR A 169 6.93 4.64 0.27
C TYR A 169 6.10 5.76 0.92
N LEU A 170 5.99 6.92 0.27
CA LEU A 170 5.15 8.02 0.76
C LEU A 170 3.66 7.65 0.78
N GLY A 171 3.15 6.98 -0.24
CA GLY A 171 1.77 6.46 -0.27
C GLY A 171 1.50 5.49 0.88
N LYS A 172 2.48 4.63 1.20
CA LYS A 172 2.42 3.73 2.35
C LYS A 172 2.38 4.50 3.67
N ILE A 173 3.21 5.53 3.85
CA ILE A 173 3.16 6.40 5.05
C ILE A 173 1.77 7.02 5.22
N ILE A 174 1.21 7.59 4.14
CA ILE A 174 -0.12 8.23 4.16
C ILE A 174 -1.21 7.21 4.49
N SER A 175 -1.19 6.03 3.87
CA SER A 175 -2.19 5.00 4.13
C SER A 175 -2.18 4.53 5.59
N TYR A 176 -0.99 4.28 6.15
CA TYR A 176 -0.87 3.89 7.55
C TYR A 176 -1.32 5.03 8.48
N ALA A 177 -0.96 6.28 8.19
CA ALA A 177 -1.45 7.43 8.97
C ALA A 177 -2.99 7.49 8.99
N GLN A 178 -3.64 7.33 7.83
CA GLN A 178 -5.10 7.28 7.73
C GLN A 178 -5.71 6.13 8.53
N GLY A 179 -5.14 4.92 8.43
CA GLY A 179 -5.61 3.74 9.16
C GLY A 179 -5.47 3.90 10.68
N PHE A 180 -4.36 4.46 11.15
CA PHE A 180 -4.16 4.72 12.58
C PHE A 180 -5.07 5.84 13.09
N SER A 181 -5.27 6.91 12.32
CA SER A 181 -6.23 7.97 12.65
C SER A 181 -7.67 7.43 12.72
N LEU A 182 -8.04 6.47 11.86
CA LEU A 182 -9.31 5.75 11.94
C LEU A 182 -9.43 4.91 13.22
N MET A 183 -8.40 4.14 13.58
CA MET A 183 -8.40 3.38 14.84
C MET A 183 -8.47 4.31 16.06
N LYS A 184 -7.82 5.46 16.01
CA LYS A 184 -7.89 6.48 17.07
C LYS A 184 -9.30 7.03 17.23
N LYS A 185 -9.94 7.45 16.14
CA LYS A 185 -11.33 7.93 16.20
C LYS A 185 -12.29 6.86 16.73
N ALA A 186 -12.11 5.61 16.30
CA ALA A 186 -12.88 4.48 16.80
C ALA A 186 -12.65 4.24 18.30
N SER A 187 -11.40 4.33 18.76
CA SER A 187 -11.05 4.20 20.18
C SER A 187 -11.76 5.24 21.04
N GLU A 188 -11.82 6.49 20.58
CA GLU A 188 -12.53 7.59 21.24
C GLU A 188 -14.04 7.33 21.26
N TYR A 189 -14.63 7.02 20.10
CA TYR A 189 -16.07 6.82 19.93
C TYR A 189 -16.59 5.63 20.74
N TYR A 190 -15.91 4.49 20.68
CA TYR A 190 -16.30 3.26 21.37
C TYR A 190 -15.70 3.10 22.77
N LYS A 191 -14.92 4.09 23.24
CA LYS A 191 -14.24 4.08 24.56
C LYS A 191 -13.37 2.84 24.78
N TRP A 192 -12.62 2.43 23.77
CA TRP A 192 -11.79 1.21 23.82
C TRP A 192 -10.40 1.42 24.44
N ASN A 193 -9.94 2.68 24.55
CA ASN A 193 -8.61 3.02 25.09
C ASN A 193 -7.47 2.21 24.42
N LEU A 194 -7.50 2.16 23.08
CA LEU A 194 -6.52 1.41 22.30
C LEU A 194 -5.09 1.91 22.55
N ASN A 195 -4.14 0.98 22.63
CA ASN A 195 -2.72 1.27 22.75
C ASN A 195 -2.04 1.05 21.38
N PHE A 196 -1.66 2.13 20.71
CA PHE A 196 -1.12 2.09 19.35
C PHE A 196 0.30 1.52 19.29
N SER A 197 1.11 1.68 20.34
CA SER A 197 2.40 0.99 20.47
C SER A 197 2.20 -0.53 20.46
N ASN A 198 1.25 -1.05 21.24
CA ASN A 198 0.93 -2.48 21.28
C ASN A 198 0.34 -3.00 19.96
N ILE A 199 -0.57 -2.25 19.34
CA ILE A 199 -1.10 -2.59 18.01
C ILE A 199 0.04 -2.68 16.98
N THR A 200 0.95 -1.71 16.98
CA THR A 200 2.09 -1.72 16.07
C THR A 200 3.00 -2.91 16.31
N LYS A 201 3.28 -3.25 17.58
CA LYS A 201 4.11 -4.42 17.94
C LYS A 201 3.58 -5.72 17.35
N ILE A 202 2.26 -5.93 17.37
CA ILE A 202 1.66 -7.17 16.85
C ILE A 202 1.64 -7.24 15.32
N PHE A 203 1.72 -6.10 14.62
CA PHE A 203 1.79 -6.08 13.15
C PHE A 203 3.20 -6.41 12.62
N ARG A 204 4.25 -6.33 13.44
CA ARG A 204 5.65 -6.50 12.98
C ARG A 204 6.01 -7.90 12.47
N SER A 205 5.25 -8.93 12.83
CA SER A 205 5.48 -10.30 12.36
C SER A 205 4.19 -11.11 12.30
N GLY A 206 4.19 -12.19 11.52
CA GLY A 206 3.05 -13.10 11.36
C GLY A 206 1.89 -12.58 10.50
N CYS A 207 1.70 -11.26 10.37
CA CYS A 207 0.66 -10.67 9.53
C CYS A 207 1.15 -10.37 8.09
N ILE A 208 0.23 -10.02 7.18
CA ILE A 208 0.55 -9.78 5.77
C ILE A 208 1.28 -8.44 5.59
N ILE A 209 0.87 -7.40 6.31
CA ILE A 209 1.45 -6.04 6.19
C ILE A 209 2.78 -5.88 6.95
N ARG A 210 3.39 -6.99 7.39
CA ARG A 210 4.66 -6.97 8.15
C ARG A 210 5.77 -6.33 7.30
N ALA A 211 6.43 -5.34 7.89
CA ALA A 211 7.42 -4.50 7.22
C ALA A 211 8.39 -3.89 8.23
N ARG A 212 9.60 -3.51 7.77
CA ARG A 212 10.54 -2.70 8.54
C ARG A 212 9.92 -1.38 9.01
N PHE A 213 9.10 -0.76 8.16
CA PHE A 213 8.38 0.49 8.42
C PHE A 213 7.56 0.50 9.73
N LEU A 214 7.06 -0.66 10.16
CA LEU A 214 6.31 -0.75 11.43
C LEU A 214 7.19 -0.45 12.66
N ASN A 215 8.52 -0.54 12.54
CA ASN A 215 9.41 -0.09 13.62
C ASN A 215 9.41 1.43 13.74
N ASP A 216 9.30 2.17 12.63
CA ASP A 216 9.26 3.64 12.64
C ASP A 216 7.94 4.13 13.26
N ILE A 217 6.83 3.48 12.93
CA ILE A 217 5.52 3.72 13.59
C ILE A 217 5.60 3.38 15.08
N LEU A 218 6.28 2.30 15.45
CA LEU A 218 6.42 1.90 16.85
C LEU A 218 7.21 2.94 17.64
N LEU A 219 8.29 3.48 17.06
CA LEU A 219 9.08 4.54 17.68
C LEU A 219 8.21 5.77 17.93
N ALA A 220 7.46 6.22 16.92
CA ALA A 220 6.55 7.36 17.04
C ALA A 220 5.55 7.20 18.19
N TYR A 221 4.87 6.06 18.29
CA TYR A 221 3.89 5.81 19.37
C TYR A 221 4.50 5.43 20.72
N SER A 222 5.77 5.03 20.77
CA SER A 222 6.46 4.75 22.03
C SER A 222 6.93 6.02 22.72
N GLU A 223 7.26 7.06 21.95
CA GLU A 223 7.55 8.41 22.47
C GLU A 223 6.27 9.11 22.95
N ASN A 224 5.18 9.00 22.17
CA ASN A 224 3.90 9.59 22.51
C ASN A 224 2.73 8.72 22.00
N ASN A 225 2.08 7.96 22.89
CA ASN A 225 0.92 7.15 22.47
C ASN A 225 -0.31 7.99 22.09
N ASN A 226 -0.31 9.30 22.40
CA ASN A 226 -1.40 10.24 22.13
C ASN A 226 -1.08 11.18 20.95
N LEU A 227 -0.21 10.75 20.02
CA LEU A 227 0.07 11.49 18.79
C LEU A 227 -1.23 11.96 18.13
N VAL A 228 -1.26 13.22 17.71
CA VAL A 228 -2.41 13.80 17.00
C VAL A 228 -2.60 13.05 15.68
N ASP A 229 -1.54 12.96 14.89
CA ASP A 229 -1.45 12.20 13.65
C ASP A 229 -0.02 11.66 13.48
N LEU A 230 0.11 10.50 12.82
CA LEU A 230 1.40 9.85 12.56
C LEU A 230 2.31 10.71 11.66
N LEU A 231 1.73 11.51 10.75
CA LEU A 231 2.44 12.41 9.84
C LEU A 231 3.24 13.50 10.56
N PHE A 232 2.92 13.78 11.83
CA PHE A 232 3.60 14.81 12.63
C PHE A 232 4.80 14.27 13.42
N SER A 233 5.09 12.96 13.34
CA SER A 233 6.31 12.43 13.94
C SER A 233 7.54 12.96 13.19
N PRO A 234 8.60 13.43 13.88
CA PRO A 234 9.73 14.10 13.23
C PRO A 234 10.36 13.31 12.08
N HIS A 235 10.58 12.01 12.28
CA HIS A 235 11.16 11.14 11.26
C HIS A 235 10.29 11.02 10.00
N LEU A 236 8.97 10.87 10.15
CA LEU A 236 8.07 10.75 9.00
C LEU A 236 7.87 12.10 8.30
N GLN A 237 7.86 13.20 9.05
CA GLN A 237 7.80 14.55 8.49
C GLN A 237 8.98 14.82 7.55
N GLU A 238 10.21 14.45 7.95
CA GLU A 238 11.40 14.58 7.12
C GLU A 238 11.27 13.79 5.81
N LEU A 239 10.81 12.54 5.89
CA LEU A 239 10.59 11.67 4.73
C LEU A 239 9.52 12.23 3.78
N ILE A 240 8.41 12.72 4.31
CA ILE A 240 7.33 13.33 3.51
C ILE A 240 7.86 14.56 2.75
N ASN A 241 8.59 15.44 3.44
CA ASN A 241 9.17 16.63 2.83
C ASN A 241 10.21 16.28 1.75
N LEU A 242 10.97 15.21 1.95
CA LEU A 242 11.96 14.73 0.99
C LEU A 242 11.32 14.08 -0.26
N TYR A 243 10.21 13.34 -0.09
CA TYR A 243 9.64 12.50 -1.15
C TYR A 243 8.44 13.09 -1.88
N GLN A 244 7.84 14.17 -1.37
CA GLN A 244 6.68 14.80 -2.01
C GLN A 244 6.92 15.22 -3.47
N LEU A 245 8.15 15.63 -3.82
CA LEU A 245 8.45 16.06 -5.20
C LEU A 245 8.43 14.87 -6.16
N SER A 246 8.95 13.71 -5.71
CA SER A 246 8.88 12.46 -6.45
C SER A 246 7.42 12.04 -6.70
N LEU A 247 6.55 12.15 -5.68
CA LEU A 247 5.11 11.88 -5.84
C LEU A 247 4.47 12.80 -6.88
N ARG A 248 4.77 14.09 -6.85
CA ARG A 248 4.25 15.04 -7.85
C ARG A 248 4.73 14.68 -9.26
N ASN A 249 6.00 14.33 -9.42
CA ASN A 249 6.55 13.93 -10.72
C ASN A 249 5.86 12.66 -11.24
N VAL A 250 5.64 11.66 -10.38
CA VAL A 250 4.92 10.43 -10.73
C VAL A 250 3.49 10.74 -11.14
N VAL A 251 2.77 11.57 -10.39
CA VAL A 251 1.37 11.94 -10.70
C VAL A 251 1.26 12.68 -12.02
N ILE A 252 2.10 13.70 -12.25
CA ILE A 252 2.13 14.45 -13.52
C ILE A 252 2.43 13.51 -14.69
N THR A 253 3.41 12.62 -14.51
CA THR A 253 3.79 11.66 -15.56
C THR A 253 2.66 10.69 -15.85
N ALA A 254 1.99 10.15 -14.84
CA ALA A 254 0.86 9.24 -15.00
C ALA A 254 -0.30 9.93 -15.74
N ILE A 255 -0.64 11.17 -15.38
CA ILE A 255 -1.66 11.98 -16.06
C ILE A 255 -1.31 12.16 -17.54
N ASN A 256 -0.07 12.58 -17.85
CA ASN A 256 0.38 12.79 -19.22
C ASN A 256 0.34 11.50 -20.07
N HIS A 257 0.55 10.34 -19.44
CA HIS A 257 0.55 9.03 -20.09
C HIS A 257 -0.81 8.32 -20.05
N GLY A 258 -1.85 8.94 -19.46
CA GLY A 258 -3.18 8.32 -19.33
C GLY A 258 -3.18 7.07 -18.45
N ILE A 259 -2.29 7.00 -17.46
CA ILE A 259 -2.20 5.89 -16.52
C ILE A 259 -2.98 6.23 -15.25
N SER A 260 -3.88 5.33 -14.87
CA SER A 260 -4.65 5.42 -13.62
C SER A 260 -3.78 5.04 -12.42
N ILE A 261 -3.69 5.94 -11.44
CA ILE A 261 -3.02 5.76 -10.14
C ILE A 261 -3.93 6.32 -9.03
N PRO A 262 -5.07 5.64 -8.76
CA PRO A 262 -6.15 6.16 -7.91
C PRO A 262 -5.76 6.35 -6.44
#